data_AF-A0A6J0NAW6-F1
#
_entry.id   AF-A0A6J0NAW6-F1
#
_cell.length_a   1.000
_cell.length_b   1.000
_cell.length_c   1.000
_cell.angle_alpha   90.00
_cell.angle_beta   90.00
_cell.angle_gamma   90.00
#
_symmetry.space_group_name_H-M   'P 1'
#
loop_
_entity.id
_entity.type
_entity.pdbx_description
1 polymer ?
#
loop_
_entity_poly.entity_id
_entity_poly.type
_entity_poly.pdbx_seq_one_letter_code
_entity_poly.pdbx_strand_id
1 'polypeptide(L)'
;MEQIFPTLTNLPAQIASHLQSMISCLENLDLSAPLPQYLSHEHIFEIRDSTNRLRCLFKRFRDDDEEAARKEVAVYLLDHPPNSHRSLSETVYGFAGVRPTVFVRFRCNSEVVMGILVEFVDEAYVIDQDYYHWPISTDDIQSIVLLDIRFGNMDRNRENILLKEDEGVAHLIPIDHECSFANEVQAYNCAGFAWLKSKDFGDYGVAFSPDCVTYVSQLDPGADLEFLRHCGWEVEPYYVEQLTIFTMFLKKVVSKGLTAFHIGKIASFWCDDERHNLQAIVDSVVEEGNYIENVGIRMEERLTEYVMLNMP
;
A
#
# COMPACT_ATOMS: atom_id res chain seq x y z
N MET A 1 -4.91 24.50 9.48
CA MET A 1 -3.96 23.66 8.73
C MET A 1 -3.01 24.55 7.93
N GLU A 2 -1.72 24.19 7.82
CA GLU A 2 -0.75 24.87 6.96
C GLU A 2 -0.62 24.19 5.59
N GLN A 3 -0.73 22.86 5.55
CA GLN A 3 -0.74 22.08 4.31
C GLN A 3 -1.58 20.80 4.49
N ILE A 4 -2.25 20.38 3.41
CA ILE A 4 -3.00 19.13 3.33
C ILE A 4 -2.67 18.46 1.97
N PHE A 5 -2.52 17.14 1.97
CA PHE A 5 -2.48 16.32 0.75
C PHE A 5 -3.27 15.02 0.99
N PRO A 6 -4.21 14.63 0.12
CA PRO A 6 -4.57 15.22 -1.18
C PRO A 6 -5.35 16.53 -1.11
N THR A 7 -5.39 17.26 -2.22
CA THR A 7 -6.29 18.39 -2.43
C THR A 7 -7.73 17.88 -2.50
N LEU A 8 -8.52 18.09 -1.43
CA LEU A 8 -9.84 17.46 -1.28
C LEU A 8 -10.84 17.78 -2.39
N THR A 9 -10.77 18.98 -3.00
CA THR A 9 -11.66 19.38 -4.10
C THR A 9 -11.45 18.58 -5.38
N ASN A 10 -10.33 17.87 -5.46
CA ASN A 10 -9.91 17.08 -6.62
C ASN A 10 -10.22 15.59 -6.44
N LEU A 11 -10.91 15.23 -5.35
CA LEU A 11 -11.34 13.88 -5.03
C LEU A 11 -12.85 13.69 -5.25
N PRO A 12 -13.31 12.44 -5.47
CA PRO A 12 -14.71 12.08 -5.39
C PRO A 12 -15.36 12.51 -4.07
N ALA A 13 -16.65 12.84 -4.11
CA ALA A 13 -17.32 13.59 -3.04
C ALA A 13 -17.33 12.83 -1.70
N GLN A 14 -17.56 11.51 -1.71
CA GLN A 14 -17.56 10.69 -0.51
C GLN A 14 -16.18 10.55 0.09
N ILE A 15 -15.13 10.38 -0.73
CA ILE A 15 -13.74 10.34 -0.28
C ILE A 15 -13.34 11.68 0.34
N ALA A 16 -13.62 12.79 -0.36
CA ALA A 16 -13.36 14.14 0.11
C ALA A 16 -14.06 14.42 1.44
N SER A 17 -15.34 14.06 1.55
CA SER A 17 -16.14 14.21 2.78
C SER A 17 -15.57 13.38 3.94
N HIS A 18 -15.14 12.15 3.67
CA HIS A 18 -14.55 11.28 4.68
C HIS A 18 -13.23 11.88 5.22
N LEU A 19 -12.30 12.25 4.35
CA LEU A 19 -11.03 12.86 4.75
C LEU A 19 -11.25 14.22 5.44
N GLN A 20 -12.19 15.03 4.96
CA GLN A 20 -12.57 16.29 5.62
C GLN A 20 -13.06 16.04 7.04
N SER A 21 -13.84 14.98 7.28
CA SER A 21 -14.33 14.65 8.62
C SER A 21 -13.18 14.34 9.59
N MET A 22 -12.12 13.65 9.13
CA MET A 22 -10.92 13.38 9.92
C MET A 22 -10.15 14.66 10.23
N ILE A 23 -9.96 15.51 9.22
CA ILE A 23 -9.29 16.82 9.39
C ILE A 23 -10.05 17.69 10.38
N SER A 24 -11.37 17.76 10.27
CA SER A 24 -12.22 18.52 11.20
C SER A 24 -12.08 18.04 12.65
N CYS A 25 -11.83 16.75 12.89
CA CYS A 25 -11.56 16.26 14.25
C CYS A 25 -10.26 16.86 14.81
N LEU A 26 -9.20 16.90 14.01
CA LEU A 26 -7.92 17.51 14.39
C LEU A 26 -8.06 19.04 14.58
N GLU A 27 -8.80 19.72 13.71
CA GLU A 27 -9.01 21.18 13.80
C GLU A 27 -9.79 21.61 15.05
N ASN A 28 -10.60 20.72 15.61
CA ASN A 28 -11.36 20.97 16.84
C ASN A 28 -10.55 20.73 18.13
N LEU A 29 -9.32 20.24 18.04
CA LEU A 29 -8.45 20.06 19.21
C LEU A 29 -7.85 21.38 19.68
N ASP A 30 -7.54 21.47 20.97
CA ASP A 30 -6.71 22.55 21.51
C ASP A 30 -5.25 22.32 21.15
N LEU A 31 -4.83 22.85 20.00
CA LEU A 31 -3.45 22.75 19.51
C LEU A 31 -2.46 23.63 20.29
N SER A 32 -2.88 24.30 21.37
CA SER A 32 -1.95 24.92 22.32
C SER A 32 -1.41 23.94 23.37
N ALA A 33 -2.05 22.77 23.51
CA ALA A 33 -1.61 21.67 24.36
C ALA A 33 -0.90 20.56 23.55
N PRO A 34 -0.10 19.70 24.19
CA PRO A 34 0.41 18.48 23.55
C PRO A 34 -0.75 17.57 23.09
N LEU A 35 -0.57 16.93 21.94
CA LEU A 35 -1.53 15.94 21.44
C LEU A 35 -1.59 14.71 22.38
N PRO A 36 -2.77 14.12 22.58
CA PRO A 36 -2.92 12.91 23.40
C PRO A 36 -2.22 11.73 22.70
N GLN A 37 -1.29 11.07 23.39
CA GLN A 37 -0.59 9.90 22.85
C GLN A 37 -1.53 8.71 22.71
N TYR A 38 -1.34 7.94 21.64
CA TYR A 38 -2.01 6.66 21.46
C TYR A 38 -1.17 5.56 22.11
N LEU A 39 -1.71 4.93 23.15
CA LEU A 39 -1.01 3.95 23.98
C LEU A 39 0.35 4.51 24.45
N SER A 40 1.43 3.76 24.26
CA SER A 40 2.81 4.16 24.58
C SER A 40 3.65 4.51 23.34
N HIS A 41 3.02 4.74 22.18
CA HIS A 41 3.75 5.07 20.96
C HIS A 41 4.14 6.56 20.95
N GLU A 42 5.43 6.85 20.92
CA GLU A 42 5.94 8.24 21.03
C GLU A 42 5.53 9.15 19.87
N HIS A 43 5.26 8.57 18.71
CA HIS A 43 4.98 9.29 17.46
C HIS A 43 3.56 9.09 16.94
N ILE A 44 2.66 8.47 17.71
CA ILE A 44 1.26 8.24 17.32
C ILE A 44 0.32 8.88 18.34
N PHE A 45 -0.64 9.65 17.85
CA PHE A 45 -1.53 10.45 18.68
C PHE A 45 -3.01 10.19 18.36
N GLU A 46 -3.85 10.28 19.38
CA GLU A 46 -5.29 10.06 19.26
C GLU A 46 -6.01 11.29 18.73
N ILE A 47 -6.77 11.14 17.64
CA ILE A 47 -7.66 12.19 17.16
C ILE A 47 -9.11 11.73 17.34
N ARG A 48 -9.78 12.37 18.30
CA ARG A 48 -11.15 12.05 18.72
C ARG A 48 -12.15 13.06 18.18
N ASP A 49 -13.37 12.62 17.93
CA ASP A 49 -14.47 13.54 17.59
C ASP A 49 -15.07 14.23 18.83
N SER A 50 -16.05 15.11 18.62
CA SER A 50 -16.75 15.84 19.68
C SER A 50 -17.53 14.94 20.64
N THR A 51 -17.74 13.65 20.30
CA THR A 51 -18.36 12.65 21.18
C THR A 51 -17.32 11.82 21.94
N ASN A 52 -16.04 12.19 21.85
CA ASN A 52 -14.90 11.50 22.44
C ASN A 52 -14.60 10.12 21.84
N ARG A 53 -15.15 9.81 20.65
CA ARG A 53 -14.82 8.58 19.92
C ARG A 53 -13.52 8.76 19.16
N LEU A 54 -12.61 7.77 19.25
CA LEU A 54 -11.39 7.75 18.44
C LEU A 54 -11.75 7.57 16.96
N ARG A 55 -11.33 8.51 16.12
CA ARG A 55 -11.67 8.54 14.68
C ARG A 55 -10.48 8.25 13.81
N CYS A 56 -9.34 8.84 14.12
CA CYS A 56 -8.11 8.62 13.41
C CYS A 56 -6.92 8.72 14.37
N LEU A 57 -5.80 8.19 13.90
CA LEU A 57 -4.51 8.35 14.53
C LEU A 57 -3.72 9.40 13.74
N PHE A 58 -3.03 10.29 14.44
CA PHE A 58 -2.01 11.13 13.83
C PHE A 58 -0.64 10.48 14.02
N LYS A 59 -0.03 9.97 12.94
CA LYS A 59 1.35 9.47 12.94
C LYS A 59 2.26 10.63 12.57
N ARG A 60 3.08 11.10 13.52
CA ARG A 60 4.04 12.19 13.34
C ARG A 60 5.28 11.67 12.62
N PHE A 61 5.72 12.40 11.60
CA PHE A 61 6.94 12.15 10.86
C PHE A 61 7.99 13.22 11.19
N ARG A 62 9.26 12.92 10.89
CA ARG A 62 10.34 13.91 10.94
C ARG A 62 10.27 14.78 9.68
N ASP A 63 10.84 15.98 9.75
CA ASP A 63 10.75 16.95 8.64
C ASP A 63 11.41 16.44 7.34
N ASP A 64 12.39 15.53 7.44
CA ASP A 64 13.08 14.88 6.33
C ASP A 64 12.34 13.65 5.77
N ASP A 65 11.26 13.19 6.42
CA ASP A 65 10.48 12.01 6.02
C ASP A 65 9.15 12.37 5.31
N GLU A 66 9.03 13.57 4.71
CA GLU A 66 7.80 14.00 4.03
C GLU A 66 7.41 13.06 2.89
N GLU A 67 8.38 12.52 2.15
CA GLU A 67 8.10 11.60 1.06
C GLU A 67 7.48 10.29 1.56
N ALA A 68 7.97 9.74 2.67
CA ALA A 68 7.41 8.54 3.30
C ALA A 68 5.95 8.79 3.77
N ALA A 69 5.69 9.94 4.37
CA ALA A 69 4.34 10.36 4.75
C ALA A 69 3.39 10.51 3.54
N ARG A 70 3.89 10.99 2.40
CA ARG A 70 3.11 11.09 1.16
C ARG A 70 2.89 9.74 0.49
N LYS A 71 3.85 8.81 0.57
CA LYS A 71 3.73 7.44 0.07
C LYS A 71 2.57 6.71 0.74
N GLU A 72 2.40 6.85 2.06
CA GLU A 72 1.22 6.34 2.80
C GLU A 72 -0.11 6.81 2.22
N VAL A 73 -0.22 8.11 1.96
CA VAL A 73 -1.43 8.70 1.34
C VAL A 73 -1.61 8.21 -0.09
N ALA A 74 -0.53 8.08 -0.86
CA ALA A 74 -0.59 7.62 -2.24
C ALA A 74 -1.05 6.16 -2.33
N VAL A 75 -0.61 5.29 -1.42
CA VAL A 75 -1.09 3.91 -1.34
C VAL A 75 -2.60 3.86 -1.07
N TYR A 76 -3.12 4.72 -0.17
CA TYR A 76 -4.57 4.87 -0.01
C TYR A 76 -5.24 5.34 -1.32
N LEU A 77 -4.71 6.39 -1.97
CA LEU A 77 -5.31 6.95 -3.18
C LEU A 77 -5.27 5.99 -4.38
N LEU A 78 -4.30 5.08 -4.41
CA LEU A 78 -4.11 4.16 -5.52
C LEU A 78 -4.61 2.75 -5.21
N ASP A 79 -5.05 2.44 -3.98
CA ASP A 79 -5.85 1.25 -3.70
C ASP A 79 -7.21 1.38 -4.42
N HIS A 80 -7.32 0.99 -5.69
CA HIS A 80 -8.56 1.23 -6.43
C HIS A 80 -9.67 0.29 -5.97
N PRO A 81 -10.96 0.66 -6.09
CA PRO A 81 -12.05 -0.30 -5.90
C PRO A 81 -11.97 -1.43 -6.96
N PRO A 82 -12.61 -2.60 -6.72
CA PRO A 82 -12.45 -3.79 -7.55
C PRO A 82 -12.68 -3.62 -9.06
N ASN A 83 -13.54 -2.69 -9.48
CA ASN A 83 -14.00 -2.55 -10.87
C ASN A 83 -14.00 -1.08 -11.34
N SER A 84 -13.20 -0.20 -10.75
CA SER A 84 -13.14 1.22 -11.14
C SER A 84 -11.81 1.84 -10.73
N HIS A 85 -11.44 2.96 -11.34
CA HIS A 85 -10.31 3.76 -10.89
C HIS A 85 -10.75 4.72 -9.76
N ARG A 86 -9.87 4.98 -8.79
CA ARG A 86 -10.26 5.78 -7.60
C ARG A 86 -10.71 7.20 -7.97
N SER A 87 -10.12 7.82 -8.99
CA SER A 87 -10.54 9.16 -9.46
C SER A 87 -12.00 9.23 -9.94
N LEU A 88 -12.67 8.09 -10.17
CA LEU A 88 -14.03 7.99 -10.69
C LEU A 88 -15.02 7.37 -9.69
N SER A 89 -14.54 6.90 -8.54
CA SER A 89 -15.35 6.11 -7.61
C SER A 89 -15.63 6.84 -6.31
N GLU A 90 -16.87 6.74 -5.85
CA GLU A 90 -17.28 7.21 -4.52
C GLU A 90 -16.95 6.20 -3.40
N THR A 91 -16.46 5.01 -3.74
CA THR A 91 -16.09 3.99 -2.75
C THR A 91 -14.90 4.45 -1.91
N VAL A 92 -15.09 4.52 -0.59
CA VAL A 92 -14.05 4.98 0.36
C VAL A 92 -12.88 4.00 0.47
N TYR A 93 -13.18 2.70 0.49
CA TYR A 93 -12.20 1.62 0.63
C TYR A 93 -11.96 0.95 -0.73
N GLY A 94 -10.69 0.70 -1.05
CA GLY A 94 -10.30 0.03 -2.28
C GLY A 94 -10.32 -1.48 -2.17
N PHE A 95 -9.61 -2.12 -3.08
CA PHE A 95 -9.52 -3.57 -3.23
C PHE A 95 -8.83 -4.23 -2.04
N ALA A 96 -7.74 -3.64 -1.54
CA ALA A 96 -7.01 -4.13 -0.37
C ALA A 96 -7.53 -3.56 0.95
N GLY A 97 -8.47 -2.61 0.89
CA GLY A 97 -9.06 -2.02 2.09
C GLY A 97 -8.10 -1.09 2.83
N VAL A 98 -7.17 -0.44 2.12
CA VAL A 98 -6.29 0.57 2.72
C VAL A 98 -7.15 1.67 3.33
N ARG A 99 -6.84 2.03 4.57
CA ARG A 99 -7.63 2.98 5.34
C ARG A 99 -7.46 4.40 4.83
N PRO A 100 -8.50 5.25 4.91
CA PRO A 100 -8.40 6.67 4.59
C PRO A 100 -7.21 7.32 5.28
N THR A 101 -6.34 7.89 4.47
CA THR A 101 -5.09 8.52 4.93
C THR A 101 -4.95 9.90 4.29
N VAL A 102 -4.60 10.89 5.10
CA VAL A 102 -4.38 12.27 4.64
C VAL A 102 -3.15 12.86 5.32
N PHE A 103 -2.26 13.42 4.51
CA PHE A 103 -1.10 14.16 4.98
C PHE A 103 -1.54 15.53 5.49
N VAL A 104 -0.98 15.94 6.63
CA VAL A 104 -1.24 17.24 7.24
C VAL A 104 0.05 17.85 7.77
N ARG A 105 0.18 19.17 7.59
CA ARG A 105 1.15 20.01 8.29
C ARG A 105 0.39 21.11 9.02
N PHE A 106 0.66 21.29 10.31
CA PHE A 106 -0.03 22.26 11.15
C PHE A 106 0.85 22.71 12.32
N ARG A 107 0.38 23.71 13.06
CA ARG A 107 1.07 24.21 14.25
C ARG A 107 0.46 23.62 15.52
N CYS A 108 1.29 23.00 16.35
CA CYS A 108 0.93 22.47 17.66
C CYS A 108 1.94 22.96 18.69
N ASN A 109 1.50 23.56 19.78
CA ASN A 109 2.35 24.14 20.82
C ASN A 109 3.47 25.05 20.26
N SER A 110 3.13 25.90 19.28
CA SER A 110 4.05 26.78 18.53
C SER A 110 5.09 26.07 17.64
N GLU A 111 5.10 24.75 17.56
CA GLU A 111 5.93 23.98 16.64
C GLU A 111 5.15 23.63 15.37
N VAL A 112 5.81 23.66 14.22
CA VAL A 112 5.25 23.05 13.00
C VAL A 112 5.45 21.55 13.11
N VAL A 113 4.37 20.79 12.97
CA VAL A 113 4.35 19.33 12.98
C VAL A 113 3.84 18.83 11.63
N MET A 114 4.44 17.73 11.16
CA MET A 114 4.09 17.07 9.90
C MET A 114 3.80 15.60 10.17
N GLY A 115 2.82 15.06 9.46
CA GLY A 115 2.52 13.64 9.49
C GLY A 115 1.27 13.30 8.72
N ILE A 116 0.67 12.17 9.05
CA ILE A 116 -0.58 11.70 8.43
C ILE A 116 -1.66 11.49 9.48
N LEU A 117 -2.90 11.75 9.10
CA LEU A 117 -4.08 11.20 9.76
C LEU A 117 -4.46 9.91 9.04
N VAL A 118 -4.58 8.81 9.77
CA VAL A 118 -5.05 7.51 9.26
C VAL A 118 -6.31 7.10 10.02
N GLU A 119 -7.35 6.64 9.33
CA GLU A 119 -8.60 6.18 9.95
C GLU A 119 -8.30 5.07 10.98
N PHE A 120 -8.87 5.22 12.18
CA PHE A 120 -8.76 4.22 13.24
C PHE A 120 -9.77 3.09 13.01
N VAL A 121 -9.30 1.84 13.13
CA VAL A 121 -10.15 0.66 13.00
C VAL A 121 -10.47 0.12 14.39
N ASP A 122 -11.74 0.20 14.77
CA ASP A 122 -12.22 -0.37 16.03
C ASP A 122 -12.34 -1.89 15.94
N GLU A 123 -12.14 -2.57 17.07
CA GLU A 123 -12.21 -4.04 17.20
C GLU A 123 -11.29 -4.80 16.23
N ALA A 124 -10.11 -4.23 15.94
CA ALA A 124 -9.06 -4.88 15.17
C ALA A 124 -7.79 -5.06 16.01
N TYR A 125 -6.98 -6.05 15.67
CA TYR A 125 -5.76 -6.38 16.41
C TYR A 125 -4.64 -6.81 15.46
N VAL A 126 -3.41 -6.62 15.91
CA VAL A 126 -2.23 -7.12 15.22
C VAL A 126 -2.21 -8.65 15.29
N ILE A 127 -1.68 -9.28 14.24
CA ILE A 127 -1.52 -10.73 14.16
C ILE A 127 -0.37 -11.18 15.06
N ASP A 128 -0.70 -11.65 16.26
CA ASP A 128 0.21 -12.41 17.13
C ASP A 128 0.15 -13.90 16.78
N GLN A 129 1.27 -14.62 16.94
CA GLN A 129 1.44 -16.01 16.51
C GLN A 129 0.52 -17.00 17.25
N ASP A 130 -0.02 -16.62 18.41
CA ASP A 130 -0.65 -17.56 19.34
C ASP A 130 -2.20 -17.51 19.38
N TYR A 131 -2.86 -16.55 18.71
CA TYR A 131 -4.27 -16.23 19.02
C TYR A 131 -5.14 -15.83 17.82
N TYR A 132 -5.32 -16.73 16.85
CA TYR A 132 -6.49 -16.63 15.96
C TYR A 132 -7.16 -17.98 15.72
N HIS A 133 -8.45 -18.07 16.07
CA HIS A 133 -9.24 -19.31 15.99
C HIS A 133 -10.03 -19.46 14.69
N TRP A 134 -10.10 -18.43 13.86
CA TRP A 134 -10.97 -18.42 12.71
C TRP A 134 -10.18 -18.58 11.40
N PRO A 135 -10.81 -18.98 10.28
CA PRO A 135 -10.14 -18.95 8.98
C PRO A 135 -9.87 -17.51 8.53
N ILE A 136 -8.72 -17.29 7.90
CA ILE A 136 -8.37 -16.02 7.25
C ILE A 136 -9.02 -15.95 5.86
N SER A 137 -9.58 -14.79 5.53
CA SER A 137 -10.11 -14.48 4.21
C SER A 137 -9.01 -14.63 3.14
N THR A 138 -9.26 -15.53 2.18
CA THR A 138 -8.34 -15.71 1.04
C THR A 138 -8.29 -14.47 0.16
N ASP A 139 -9.43 -13.80 -0.02
CA ASP A 139 -9.53 -12.60 -0.84
C ASP A 139 -8.69 -11.46 -0.25
N ASP A 140 -8.70 -11.30 1.07
CA ASP A 140 -7.92 -10.24 1.74
C ASP A 140 -6.41 -10.49 1.64
N ILE A 141 -5.98 -11.75 1.73
CA ILE A 141 -4.57 -12.06 1.50
C ILE A 141 -4.15 -11.82 0.07
N GLN A 142 -4.98 -12.22 -0.90
CA GLN A 142 -4.68 -11.97 -2.29
C GLN A 142 -4.63 -10.47 -2.59
N SER A 143 -5.54 -9.66 -2.05
CA SER A 143 -5.52 -8.21 -2.24
C SER A 143 -4.29 -7.54 -1.60
N ILE A 144 -3.85 -7.98 -0.42
CA ILE A 144 -2.61 -7.50 0.23
C ILE A 144 -1.38 -7.86 -0.61
N VAL A 145 -1.29 -9.07 -1.15
CA VAL A 145 -0.19 -9.47 -2.04
C VAL A 145 -0.12 -8.56 -3.26
N LEU A 146 -1.26 -8.30 -3.91
CA LEU A 146 -1.30 -7.43 -5.08
C LEU A 146 -0.91 -5.98 -4.72
N LEU A 147 -1.37 -5.47 -3.57
CA LEU A 147 -1.00 -4.15 -3.07
C LEU A 147 0.51 -4.04 -2.81
N ASP A 148 1.06 -4.98 -2.05
CA ASP A 148 2.48 -4.95 -1.65
C ASP A 148 3.41 -5.06 -2.85
N ILE A 149 3.08 -5.91 -3.83
CA ILE A 149 3.86 -6.05 -5.05
C ILE A 149 3.74 -4.79 -5.91
N ARG A 150 2.54 -4.22 -6.06
CA ARG A 150 2.34 -2.98 -6.84
C ARG A 150 3.17 -1.82 -6.30
N PHE A 151 3.31 -1.72 -4.98
CA PHE A 151 4.04 -0.62 -4.31
C PHE A 151 5.45 -0.99 -3.83
N GLY A 152 5.99 -2.12 -4.28
CA GLY A 152 7.35 -2.56 -3.90
C GLY A 152 7.58 -2.49 -2.38
N ASN A 153 6.66 -3.03 -1.58
CA ASN A 153 6.68 -2.88 -0.14
C ASN A 153 7.91 -3.56 0.48
N MET A 154 8.62 -2.84 1.37
CA MET A 154 9.82 -3.32 2.04
C MET A 154 9.60 -3.81 3.47
N ASP A 155 8.41 -3.60 4.03
CA ASP A 155 8.15 -3.89 5.43
C ASP A 155 6.73 -4.41 5.71
N ARG A 156 6.16 -5.26 4.84
CA ARG A 156 4.93 -5.98 5.21
C ARG A 156 5.21 -7.09 6.23
N ASN A 157 5.52 -6.71 7.46
CA ASN A 157 5.62 -7.63 8.59
C ASN A 157 4.22 -7.89 9.20
N ARG A 158 4.14 -8.71 10.26
CA ARG A 158 2.85 -9.07 10.90
C ARG A 158 2.21 -7.91 11.68
N GLU A 159 3.03 -7.00 12.19
CA GLU A 159 2.60 -5.81 12.93
C GLU A 159 1.92 -4.80 11.99
N ASN A 160 2.23 -4.90 10.70
CA ASN A 160 1.67 -4.06 9.64
C ASN A 160 0.43 -4.69 8.97
N ILE A 161 -0.20 -5.70 9.59
CA ILE A 161 -1.48 -6.26 9.15
C ILE A 161 -2.40 -6.34 10.35
N LEU A 162 -3.50 -5.60 10.32
CA LEU A 162 -4.56 -5.75 11.29
C LEU A 162 -5.48 -6.89 10.87
N LEU A 163 -5.99 -7.58 11.87
CA LEU A 163 -7.03 -8.58 11.77
C LEU A 163 -8.29 -8.03 12.43
N LYS A 164 -9.42 -8.16 11.73
CA LYS A 164 -10.74 -7.90 12.28
C LYS A 164 -11.63 -9.12 12.05
N GLU A 165 -12.25 -9.60 13.10
CA GLU A 165 -13.20 -10.71 12.98
C GLU A 165 -14.57 -10.19 12.56
N ASP A 166 -15.20 -10.88 11.62
CA ASP A 166 -16.59 -10.66 11.22
C ASP A 166 -17.23 -12.00 10.85
N GLU A 167 -18.41 -12.29 11.41
CA GLU A 167 -19.19 -13.52 11.20
C GLU A 167 -18.38 -14.84 11.23
N GLY A 168 -17.35 -14.91 12.06
CA GLY A 168 -16.50 -16.07 12.21
C GLY A 168 -15.37 -16.19 11.17
N VAL A 169 -15.00 -15.10 10.51
CA VAL A 169 -13.92 -15.02 9.51
C VAL A 169 -12.95 -13.89 9.87
N ALA A 170 -11.64 -14.11 9.67
CA ALA A 170 -10.65 -13.03 9.76
C ALA A 170 -10.61 -12.23 8.49
N HIS A 171 -10.92 -10.96 8.61
CA HIS A 171 -10.60 -9.98 7.60
C HIS A 171 -9.29 -9.29 7.90
N LEU A 172 -8.48 -9.08 6.87
CA LEU A 172 -7.16 -8.46 7.00
C LEU A 172 -7.16 -7.06 6.42
N ILE A 173 -6.48 -6.16 7.12
CA ILE A 173 -6.39 -4.75 6.74
C ILE A 173 -4.92 -4.35 6.76
N PRO A 174 -4.31 -4.03 5.60
CA PRO A 174 -2.92 -3.62 5.56
C PRO A 174 -2.78 -2.17 6.04
N ILE A 175 -1.84 -1.96 6.95
CA ILE A 175 -1.50 -0.64 7.52
C ILE A 175 0.00 -0.38 7.37
N ASP A 176 0.44 0.84 7.64
CA ASP A 176 1.86 1.20 7.62
C ASP A 176 2.57 0.91 6.27
N HIS A 177 2.38 1.83 5.33
CA HIS A 177 2.86 1.73 3.95
C HIS A 177 4.02 2.69 3.65
N GLU A 178 4.61 3.30 4.69
CA GLU A 178 5.68 4.30 4.53
C GLU A 178 6.95 3.75 3.86
N CYS A 179 7.17 2.44 3.99
CA CYS A 179 8.29 1.70 3.39
C CYS A 179 8.02 1.20 1.95
N SER A 180 6.99 1.72 1.26
CA SER A 180 6.78 1.47 -0.17
C SER A 180 7.87 2.13 -1.01
N PHE A 181 8.46 1.38 -1.96
CA PHE A 181 9.55 1.85 -2.82
C PHE A 181 10.74 2.46 -2.04
N ALA A 182 11.04 1.92 -0.86
CA ALA A 182 12.08 2.47 0.03
C ALA A 182 13.48 1.86 -0.18
N ASN A 183 13.62 0.89 -1.12
CA ASN A 183 14.88 0.20 -1.35
C ASN A 183 15.73 0.94 -2.40
N GLU A 184 16.60 1.85 -1.99
CA GLU A 184 17.43 2.62 -2.94
C GLU A 184 18.52 1.78 -3.62
N VAL A 185 18.97 0.68 -2.99
CA VAL A 185 20.07 -0.15 -3.52
C VAL A 185 19.53 -1.22 -4.47
N GLN A 186 18.37 -1.78 -4.15
CA GLN A 186 17.68 -2.79 -4.96
C GLN A 186 16.22 -2.40 -5.12
N ALA A 187 16.01 -1.35 -5.92
CA ALA A 187 14.74 -0.69 -6.22
C ALA A 187 13.56 -1.61 -6.57
N TYR A 188 13.83 -2.85 -6.98
CA TYR A 188 12.85 -3.81 -7.46
C TYR A 188 12.82 -5.11 -6.65
N ASN A 189 13.51 -5.15 -5.50
CA ASN A 189 13.36 -6.21 -4.51
C ASN A 189 12.51 -5.72 -3.35
N CYS A 190 11.44 -6.46 -3.07
CA CYS A 190 10.58 -6.30 -1.91
C CYS A 190 11.11 -7.06 -0.70
N ALA A 191 10.63 -6.70 0.49
CA ALA A 191 11.03 -7.34 1.74
C ALA A 191 9.88 -7.34 2.77
N GLY A 192 10.14 -7.91 3.94
CA GLY A 192 9.18 -7.92 5.04
C GLY A 192 8.09 -9.00 4.95
N PHE A 193 7.62 -9.36 3.74
CA PHE A 193 6.45 -10.23 3.45
C PHE A 193 6.15 -11.34 4.48
N ALA A 194 5.37 -11.01 5.50
CA ALA A 194 4.89 -11.95 6.51
C ALA A 194 4.02 -13.04 5.89
N TRP A 195 3.22 -12.67 4.88
CA TRP A 195 2.39 -13.59 4.11
C TRP A 195 3.20 -14.57 3.27
N LEU A 196 4.47 -14.31 2.93
CA LEU A 196 5.30 -15.31 2.22
C LEU A 196 5.98 -16.29 3.19
N LYS A 197 6.25 -15.85 4.42
CA LYS A 197 7.11 -16.56 5.38
C LYS A 197 6.37 -17.56 6.27
N SER A 198 5.08 -17.35 6.51
CA SER A 198 4.30 -18.24 7.37
C SER A 198 3.18 -18.90 6.60
N LYS A 199 2.84 -20.15 6.94
CA LYS A 199 1.63 -20.81 6.44
C LYS A 199 0.35 -20.32 7.11
N ASP A 200 0.48 -19.52 8.16
CA ASP A 200 -0.67 -19.08 8.96
C ASP A 200 -1.64 -18.23 8.18
N PHE A 201 -1.19 -17.50 7.13
CA PHE A 201 -2.10 -16.71 6.29
C PHE A 201 -2.72 -17.49 5.11
N GLY A 202 -2.65 -18.82 5.11
CA GLY A 202 -3.34 -19.66 4.15
C GLY A 202 -2.46 -20.29 3.07
N ASP A 203 -3.09 -20.81 2.02
CA ASP A 203 -2.42 -21.50 0.92
C ASP A 203 -2.08 -20.53 -0.22
N TYR A 204 -0.80 -20.15 -0.30
CA TYR A 204 -0.26 -19.25 -1.33
C TYR A 204 -0.03 -19.93 -2.68
N GLY A 205 -0.26 -21.25 -2.76
CA GLY A 205 -0.24 -22.04 -3.99
C GLY A 205 -1.56 -21.99 -4.77
N VAL A 206 -2.57 -21.27 -4.27
CA VAL A 206 -3.86 -21.13 -4.94
C VAL A 206 -3.80 -20.03 -6.00
N ALA A 207 -4.53 -20.23 -7.10
CA ALA A 207 -4.69 -19.23 -8.14
C ALA A 207 -5.42 -17.98 -7.62
N PHE A 208 -5.08 -16.82 -8.18
CA PHE A 208 -5.83 -15.59 -7.92
C PHE A 208 -7.30 -15.75 -8.34
N SER A 209 -8.20 -15.16 -7.55
CA SER A 209 -9.61 -15.12 -7.88
C SER A 209 -9.86 -14.35 -9.19
N PRO A 210 -10.99 -14.59 -9.89
CA PRO A 210 -11.35 -13.82 -11.08
C PRO A 210 -11.41 -12.32 -10.84
N ASP A 211 -11.78 -11.91 -9.63
CA ASP A 211 -11.83 -10.50 -9.23
C ASP A 211 -10.43 -9.91 -9.10
N CYS A 212 -9.47 -10.65 -8.52
CA CYS A 212 -8.05 -10.26 -8.50
C CYS A 212 -7.49 -10.08 -9.91
N VAL A 213 -7.75 -11.04 -10.82
CA VAL A 213 -7.29 -10.97 -12.21
C VAL A 213 -7.89 -9.76 -12.92
N THR A 214 -9.19 -9.51 -12.71
CA THR A 214 -9.90 -8.37 -13.29
C THR A 214 -9.34 -7.05 -12.78
N TYR A 215 -9.17 -6.91 -11.46
CA TYR A 215 -8.56 -5.75 -10.82
C TYR A 215 -7.17 -5.44 -11.41
N VAL A 216 -6.27 -6.42 -11.46
CA VAL A 216 -4.90 -6.24 -11.99
C VAL A 216 -4.91 -5.82 -13.46
N SER A 217 -5.83 -6.37 -14.27
CA SER A 217 -5.92 -6.04 -15.69
C SER A 217 -6.24 -4.56 -15.94
N GLN A 218 -6.97 -3.93 -15.02
CA GLN A 218 -7.43 -2.54 -15.10
C GLN A 218 -6.40 -1.52 -14.61
N LEU A 219 -5.34 -1.94 -13.90
CA LEU A 219 -4.31 -1.04 -13.40
C LEU A 219 -3.60 -0.30 -14.54
N ASP A 220 -3.45 1.01 -14.39
CA ASP A 220 -2.82 1.89 -15.37
C ASP A 220 -1.90 2.90 -14.64
N PRO A 221 -0.58 2.68 -14.63
CA PRO A 221 0.35 3.54 -13.91
C PRO A 221 0.36 4.97 -14.47
N GLY A 222 0.02 5.18 -15.75
CA GLY A 222 -0.08 6.52 -16.32
C GLY A 222 -1.25 7.31 -15.73
N ALA A 223 -2.42 6.68 -15.65
CA ALA A 223 -3.61 7.26 -15.03
C ALA A 223 -3.41 7.48 -13.51
N ASP A 224 -2.72 6.56 -12.84
CA ASP A 224 -2.38 6.66 -11.41
C ASP A 224 -1.54 7.90 -11.11
N LEU A 225 -0.47 8.09 -11.89
CA LEU A 225 0.46 9.20 -11.73
C LEU A 225 -0.20 10.54 -12.08
N GLU A 226 -1.05 10.57 -13.12
CA GLU A 226 -1.86 11.75 -13.42
C GLU A 226 -2.80 12.09 -12.27
N PHE A 227 -3.42 11.08 -11.65
CA PHE A 227 -4.30 11.29 -10.50
C PHE A 227 -3.56 11.80 -9.26
N LEU A 228 -2.36 11.27 -8.94
CA LEU A 228 -1.52 11.80 -7.85
C LEU A 228 -1.14 13.26 -8.10
N ARG A 229 -0.73 13.60 -9.33
CA ARG A 229 -0.44 14.99 -9.74
C ARG A 229 -1.68 15.88 -9.56
N HIS A 230 -2.84 15.41 -10.02
CA HIS A 230 -4.11 16.11 -9.85
C HIS A 230 -4.45 16.31 -8.37
N CYS A 231 -4.13 15.35 -7.50
CA CYS A 231 -4.30 15.46 -6.06
C CYS A 231 -3.28 16.40 -5.37
N GLY A 232 -2.29 16.92 -6.11
CA GLY A 232 -1.31 17.88 -5.59
C GLY A 232 0.01 17.25 -5.14
N TRP A 233 0.38 16.08 -5.66
CA TRP A 233 1.72 15.50 -5.48
C TRP A 233 2.35 15.15 -6.82
N GLU A 234 3.38 15.91 -7.19
CA GLU A 234 4.29 15.52 -8.26
C GLU A 234 5.32 14.58 -7.64
N VAL A 235 5.34 13.33 -8.13
CA VAL A 235 6.28 12.32 -7.65
C VAL A 235 7.63 12.43 -8.35
N GLU A 236 8.68 11.96 -7.69
CA GLU A 236 10.02 11.94 -8.27
C GLU A 236 10.12 10.93 -9.43
N PRO A 237 11.05 11.13 -10.39
CA PRO A 237 11.22 10.24 -11.53
C PRO A 237 11.43 8.76 -11.15
N TYR A 238 12.14 8.50 -10.05
CA TYR A 238 12.38 7.14 -9.59
C TYR A 238 11.08 6.43 -9.19
N TYR A 239 10.13 7.15 -8.57
CA TYR A 239 8.81 6.63 -8.19
C TYR A 239 7.97 6.33 -9.44
N VAL A 240 8.01 7.20 -10.44
CA VAL A 240 7.35 6.98 -11.75
C VAL A 240 7.82 5.68 -12.37
N GLU A 241 9.14 5.48 -12.42
CA GLU A 241 9.75 4.27 -12.98
C GLU A 241 9.34 3.02 -12.20
N GLN A 242 9.50 3.04 -10.87
CA GLN A 242 9.18 1.90 -10.01
C GLN A 242 7.71 1.52 -10.09
N LEU A 243 6.78 2.46 -9.95
CA LEU A 243 5.35 2.17 -10.06
C LEU A 243 5.00 1.56 -11.43
N THR A 244 5.63 2.07 -12.49
CA THR A 244 5.43 1.56 -13.85
C THR A 244 5.93 0.12 -14.00
N ILE A 245 7.16 -0.16 -13.54
CA ILE A 245 7.77 -1.50 -13.63
C ILE A 245 7.05 -2.51 -12.74
N PHE A 246 6.75 -2.17 -11.48
CA PHE A 246 6.01 -3.06 -10.58
C PHE A 246 4.60 -3.35 -11.08
N THR A 247 3.89 -2.35 -11.62
CA THR A 247 2.56 -2.57 -12.22
C THR A 247 2.66 -3.45 -13.45
N MET A 248 3.65 -3.23 -14.32
CA MET A 248 3.88 -4.08 -15.49
C MET A 248 4.20 -5.52 -15.11
N PHE A 249 5.07 -5.70 -14.11
CA PHE A 249 5.40 -6.99 -13.53
C PHE A 249 4.16 -7.71 -13.03
N LEU A 250 3.36 -7.03 -12.19
CA LEU A 250 2.14 -7.59 -11.61
C LEU A 250 1.16 -8.06 -12.71
N LYS A 251 0.94 -7.25 -13.74
CA LYS A 251 0.07 -7.62 -14.88
C LYS A 251 0.59 -8.85 -15.60
N LYS A 252 1.90 -8.94 -15.85
CA LYS A 252 2.51 -10.09 -16.54
C LYS A 252 2.43 -11.37 -15.71
N VAL A 253 2.82 -11.34 -14.44
CA VAL A 253 2.80 -12.56 -13.60
C VAL A 253 1.39 -13.08 -13.37
N VAL A 254 0.41 -12.21 -13.14
CA VAL A 254 -1.00 -12.60 -12.97
C VAL A 254 -1.57 -13.16 -14.27
N SER A 255 -1.26 -12.56 -15.43
CA SER A 255 -1.69 -13.08 -16.74
C SER A 255 -1.13 -14.48 -17.06
N LYS A 256 0.02 -14.84 -16.48
CA LYS A 256 0.65 -16.17 -16.59
C LYS A 256 0.12 -17.19 -15.57
N GLY A 257 -0.84 -16.80 -14.71
CA GLY A 257 -1.40 -17.68 -13.69
C GLY A 257 -0.44 -17.98 -12.53
N LEU A 258 0.60 -17.17 -12.34
CA LEU A 258 1.50 -17.33 -11.19
C LEU A 258 0.76 -17.00 -9.90
N THR A 259 0.96 -17.85 -8.89
CA THR A 259 0.33 -17.72 -7.58
C THR A 259 1.05 -16.68 -6.72
N ALA A 260 0.43 -16.26 -5.61
CA ALA A 260 1.05 -15.36 -4.63
C ALA A 260 2.44 -15.85 -4.18
N PHE A 261 2.60 -17.17 -4.01
CA PHE A 261 3.90 -17.77 -3.65
C PHE A 261 4.98 -17.48 -4.70
N HIS A 262 4.72 -17.79 -5.97
CA HIS A 262 5.69 -17.58 -7.05
C HIS A 262 6.01 -16.11 -7.24
N ILE A 263 4.98 -15.24 -7.21
CA ILE A 263 5.16 -13.78 -7.33
C ILE A 263 6.04 -13.26 -6.19
N GLY A 264 5.74 -13.63 -4.94
CA GLY A 264 6.52 -13.22 -3.77
C GLY A 264 7.97 -13.67 -3.84
N LYS A 265 8.25 -14.88 -4.35
CA LYS A 265 9.62 -15.34 -4.57
C LYS A 265 10.34 -14.53 -5.64
N ILE A 266 9.70 -14.30 -6.79
CA ILE A 266 10.31 -13.56 -7.90
C ILE A 266 10.62 -12.10 -7.50
N ALA A 267 9.72 -11.46 -6.76
CA ALA A 267 9.83 -10.05 -6.39
C ALA A 267 10.66 -9.79 -5.12
N SER A 268 11.27 -10.81 -4.51
CA SER A 268 12.02 -10.65 -3.27
C SER A 268 13.32 -11.44 -3.26
N PHE A 269 14.08 -11.27 -2.17
CA PHE A 269 15.30 -12.02 -1.85
C PHE A 269 15.11 -13.54 -1.72
N TRP A 270 13.88 -14.05 -1.84
CA TRP A 270 13.55 -15.48 -1.75
C TRP A 270 13.54 -16.18 -3.11
N CYS A 271 13.92 -15.49 -4.19
CA CYS A 271 14.03 -16.10 -5.51
C CYS A 271 15.13 -17.18 -5.51
N ASP A 272 14.82 -18.39 -5.99
CA ASP A 272 15.79 -19.49 -6.00
C ASP A 272 16.89 -19.29 -7.07
N ASP A 273 16.52 -18.67 -8.18
CA ASP A 273 17.40 -18.41 -9.31
C ASP A 273 17.35 -16.92 -9.64
N GLU A 274 18.46 -16.25 -9.35
CA GLU A 274 18.63 -14.81 -9.54
C GLU A 274 18.22 -14.33 -10.93
N ARG A 275 18.35 -15.16 -11.98
CA ARG A 275 18.00 -14.78 -13.35
C ARG A 275 16.51 -14.48 -13.54
N HIS A 276 15.67 -15.00 -12.64
CA HIS A 276 14.23 -14.77 -12.62
C HIS A 276 13.81 -13.72 -11.59
N ASN A 277 14.71 -13.27 -10.71
CA ASN A 277 14.40 -12.23 -9.74
C ASN A 277 14.12 -10.89 -10.44
N LEU A 278 13.11 -10.15 -9.97
CA LEU A 278 12.68 -8.91 -10.62
C LEU A 278 13.80 -7.86 -10.73
N GLN A 279 14.60 -7.68 -9.67
CA GLN A 279 15.76 -6.79 -9.70
C GLN A 279 16.75 -7.18 -10.80
N ALA A 280 17.16 -8.44 -10.86
CA ALA A 280 18.12 -8.91 -11.85
C ALA A 280 17.57 -8.85 -13.29
N ILE A 281 16.24 -9.03 -13.47
CA ILE A 281 15.58 -8.85 -14.76
C ILE A 281 15.76 -7.40 -15.23
N VAL A 282 15.46 -6.43 -14.37
CA VAL A 282 15.55 -5.00 -14.67
C VAL A 282 17.01 -4.58 -14.90
N ASP A 283 17.93 -4.97 -14.02
CA ASP A 283 19.36 -4.66 -14.11
C ASP A 283 20.03 -5.26 -15.36
N SER A 284 19.43 -6.30 -15.96
CA SER A 284 19.94 -6.89 -17.21
C SER A 284 19.64 -6.06 -18.45
N VAL A 285 18.86 -4.98 -18.32
CA VAL A 285 18.49 -4.06 -19.41
C VAL A 285 19.31 -2.78 -19.31
N VAL A 286 19.91 -2.38 -20.42
CA VAL A 286 20.67 -1.13 -20.52
C VAL A 286 19.71 0.06 -20.50
N GLU A 287 20.00 1.05 -19.65
CA GLU A 287 19.21 2.27 -19.45
C GLU A 287 19.38 3.28 -20.61
N GLU A 288 18.86 2.93 -21.79
CA GLU A 288 18.92 3.75 -23.00
C GLU A 288 17.63 3.66 -23.82
N GLY A 289 17.26 4.77 -24.49
CA GLY A 289 16.15 4.80 -25.44
C GLY A 289 14.81 4.39 -24.82
N ASN A 290 14.19 3.34 -25.37
CA ASN A 290 12.91 2.79 -24.89
C ASN A 290 13.10 1.87 -23.67
N TYR A 291 13.76 2.35 -22.61
CA TYR A 291 14.15 1.53 -21.45
C TYR A 291 12.99 0.72 -20.84
N ILE A 292 11.86 1.36 -20.51
CA ILE A 292 10.68 0.70 -19.95
C ILE A 292 10.13 -0.40 -20.86
N GLU A 293 10.10 -0.16 -22.18
CA GLU A 293 9.66 -1.17 -23.15
C GLU A 293 10.62 -2.37 -23.18
N ASN A 294 11.93 -2.10 -23.17
CA ASN A 294 12.96 -3.14 -23.14
C ASN A 294 12.90 -3.98 -21.85
N VAL A 295 12.65 -3.34 -20.69
CA VAL A 295 12.36 -4.03 -19.43
C VAL A 295 11.14 -4.94 -19.59
N GLY A 296 10.07 -4.46 -20.22
CA GLY A 296 8.87 -5.25 -20.46
C GLY A 296 9.08 -6.47 -21.36
N ILE A 297 9.90 -6.35 -22.40
CA ILE A 297 10.30 -7.47 -23.27
C ILE A 297 11.12 -8.48 -22.46
N ARG A 298 12.14 -7.99 -21.75
CA ARG A 298 13.05 -8.82 -20.96
C ARG A 298 12.33 -9.60 -19.87
N MET A 299 11.38 -8.94 -19.21
CA MET A 299 10.52 -9.52 -18.20
C MET A 299 9.62 -10.61 -18.78
N GLU A 300 9.05 -10.41 -19.98
CA GLU A 300 8.23 -11.42 -20.65
C GLU A 300 9.02 -12.71 -20.93
N GLU A 301 10.25 -12.58 -21.41
CA GLU A 301 11.15 -13.70 -21.68
C GLU A 301 11.43 -14.51 -20.40
N ARG A 302 11.88 -13.83 -19.33
CA ARG A 302 12.27 -14.47 -18.07
C ARG A 302 11.10 -15.09 -17.33
N LEU A 303 9.94 -14.43 -17.33
CA LEU A 303 8.75 -15.01 -16.73
C LEU A 303 8.24 -16.23 -17.50
N THR A 304 8.41 -16.26 -18.83
CA THR A 304 8.07 -17.44 -19.64
C THR A 304 9.00 -18.61 -19.33
N GLU A 305 10.31 -18.36 -19.23
CA GLU A 305 11.29 -19.37 -18.77
C GLU A 305 10.94 -19.89 -17.37
N TYR A 306 10.63 -19.00 -16.44
CA TYR A 306 10.24 -19.38 -15.08
C TYR A 306 9.02 -20.31 -15.06
N VAL A 307 7.97 -19.97 -15.80
CA VAL A 307 6.75 -20.80 -15.88
C VAL A 307 7.07 -22.18 -16.44
N MET A 308 7.86 -22.29 -17.52
CA MET A 308 8.25 -23.59 -18.09
C MET A 308 9.04 -24.47 -17.12
N LEU A 309 9.79 -23.88 -16.19
CA LEU A 309 10.62 -24.60 -15.23
C LEU A 309 9.88 -24.98 -13.94
N ASN A 310 8.88 -24.18 -13.53
CA ASN A 310 8.30 -24.26 -12.18
C ASN A 310 6.80 -24.59 -12.16
N MET A 311 6.09 -24.43 -13.28
CA MET A 311 4.67 -24.72 -13.37
C MET A 311 4.46 -26.01 -14.20
N PRO A 312 3.76 -27.02 -13.67
CA PRO A 312 3.59 -28.33 -14.30
C PRO A 312 2.64 -28.35 -15.50
#